data_AF-A0A9X9F137-F1
#
_entry.id   AF-A0A9X9F137-F1
#
_cell.length_a   1.000
_cell.length_b   1.000
_cell.length_c   1.000
_cell.angle_alpha   90.00
_cell.angle_beta   90.00
_cell.angle_gamma   90.00
#
_symmetry.space_group_name_H-M   'P 1'
#
loop_
_entity.id
_entity.type
_entity.pdbx_description
1 polymer ?
#
loop_
_entity_poly.entity_id
_entity_poly.type
_entity_poly.pdbx_seq_one_letter_code
_entity_poly.pdbx_strand_id
1 'polypeptide(L)'
;VCFEKMRVEWPSIAMVYRKIVNDVLGRMDLKYDSMLSMPYAITKKAIEDIGYDILQNPILSQVTLIEKGWRLQSSSAITNTSLNNMPANKTSFYKKGLTKL
;
A
#
# COMPACT_ATOMS: atom_id res chain seq x y z
N VAL A 1 -28.68 -10.09 -28.06
CA VAL A 1 -28.73 -8.99 -27.08
C VAL A 1 -27.69 -9.27 -26.01
N CYS A 2 -26.43 -8.91 -26.26
CA CYS A 2 -25.32 -9.14 -25.35
C CYS A 2 -25.15 -7.93 -24.41
N PHE A 3 -26.10 -7.76 -23.47
CA PHE A 3 -25.87 -6.97 -22.26
C PHE A 3 -25.39 -7.92 -21.18
N GLU A 4 -24.20 -8.48 -21.38
CA GLU A 4 -23.56 -9.36 -20.42
C GLU A 4 -23.04 -8.49 -19.27
N LYS A 5 -23.97 -8.19 -18.36
CA LYS A 5 -23.80 -7.81 -16.96
C LYS A 5 -22.41 -7.22 -16.66
N MET A 6 -22.22 -5.96 -17.02
CA MET A 6 -21.13 -5.14 -16.49
C MET A 6 -21.34 -5.05 -14.98
N ARG A 7 -20.75 -5.99 -14.23
CA ARG A 7 -20.77 -5.95 -12.77
C ARG A 7 -19.99 -4.71 -12.40
N VAL A 8 -20.69 -3.66 -12.00
CA VAL A 8 -20.10 -2.49 -11.36
C VAL A 8 -19.48 -3.00 -10.07
N GLU A 9 -18.18 -3.32 -10.11
CA GLU A 9 -17.41 -3.59 -8.92
C GLU A 9 -17.16 -2.26 -8.22
N TRP A 10 -17.82 -2.10 -7.08
CA TRP A 10 -17.59 -0.95 -6.21
C TRP A 10 -16.16 -1.00 -5.67
N PRO A 11 -15.47 0.15 -5.62
CA PRO A 11 -14.14 0.20 -5.03
C PRO A 11 -14.22 -0.27 -3.58
N SER A 12 -13.29 -1.12 -3.18
CA SER A 12 -13.20 -1.53 -1.77
C SER A 12 -12.95 -0.30 -0.89
N ILE A 13 -13.36 -0.38 0.37
CA ILE A 13 -13.05 0.65 1.38
C ILE A 13 -11.54 0.96 1.40
N ALA A 14 -10.71 -0.06 1.13
CA ALA A 14 -9.27 0.06 1.09
C ALA A 14 -8.78 0.97 -0.04
N MET A 15 -9.38 0.87 -1.22
CA MET A 15 -9.06 1.73 -2.35
C MET A 15 -9.52 3.17 -2.10
N VAL A 16 -10.70 3.34 -1.50
CA VAL A 16 -11.27 4.67 -1.23
C VAL A 16 -10.38 5.44 -0.26
N TYR A 17 -9.99 4.86 0.88
CA TYR A 17 -9.15 5.61 1.84
C TYR A 17 -7.78 5.95 1.25
N ARG A 18 -7.14 5.05 0.49
CA ARG A 18 -5.81 5.31 -0.11
C ARG A 18 -5.88 6.48 -1.08
N LYS A 19 -6.92 6.51 -1.91
CA LYS A 19 -7.16 7.60 -2.84
C LYS A 19 -7.34 8.92 -2.08
N ILE A 20 -8.15 8.94 -1.03
CA ILE A 20 -8.40 10.15 -0.23
C ILE A 20 -7.11 10.65 0.43
N VAL A 21 -6.31 9.75 1.03
CA VAL A 21 -5.02 10.12 1.64
C VAL A 21 -4.08 10.71 0.59
N ASN A 22 -3.97 10.09 -0.59
CA ASN A 22 -3.14 10.61 -1.68
C ASN A 22 -3.63 11.97 -2.19
N ASP A 23 -4.95 12.19 -2.25
CA ASP A 23 -5.55 13.46 -2.65
C ASP A 23 -5.24 14.59 -1.65
N VAL A 24 -5.45 14.32 -0.35
CA VAL A 24 -5.12 15.26 0.74
C VAL A 24 -3.63 15.61 0.77
N LEU A 25 -2.76 14.67 0.42
CA LEU A 25 -1.31 14.89 0.33
C LEU A 25 -0.85 15.54 -0.98
N GLY A 26 -1.78 15.89 -1.89
CA GLY A 26 -1.46 16.47 -3.20
C GLY A 26 -0.72 15.50 -4.14
N ARG A 27 -0.83 14.19 -3.89
CA ARG A 27 -0.14 13.10 -4.61
C ARG A 27 -1.11 12.22 -5.40
N MET A 28 -2.02 12.85 -6.15
CA MET A 28 -2.95 12.14 -7.04
C MET A 28 -2.24 11.26 -8.09
N ASP A 29 -0.97 11.53 -8.40
CA ASP A 29 -0.13 10.70 -9.25
C ASP A 29 0.04 9.26 -8.73
N LEU A 30 -0.05 9.07 -7.41
CA LEU A 30 0.00 7.75 -6.76
C LEU A 30 -1.30 6.95 -6.93
N LYS A 31 -2.40 7.54 -7.41
CA LYS A 31 -3.71 6.87 -7.57
C LYS A 31 -4.14 6.14 -6.29
N TYR A 32 -4.16 4.80 -6.30
CA TYR A 32 -4.50 3.94 -5.16
C TYR A 32 -3.28 3.34 -4.47
N ASP A 33 -2.08 3.61 -4.99
CA ASP A 33 -0.84 3.11 -4.42
C ASP A 33 -0.51 3.85 -3.14
N SER A 34 0.02 3.11 -2.18
CA SER A 34 0.28 3.57 -0.83
C SER A 34 1.30 2.64 -0.19
N MET A 35 1.97 3.07 0.88
CA MET A 35 2.77 2.16 1.70
C MET A 35 1.97 1.01 2.33
N LEU A 36 0.64 1.09 2.35
CA LEU A 36 -0.24 -0.03 2.69
C LEU A 36 -0.42 -1.06 1.55
N SER A 37 0.13 -0.79 0.37
CA SER A 37 0.09 -1.69 -0.78
C SER A 37 1.41 -2.46 -0.83
N MET A 38 1.36 -3.75 -0.52
CA MET A 38 2.51 -4.64 -0.65
C MET A 38 2.54 -5.29 -2.05
N PRO A 39 3.75 -5.52 -2.61
CA PRO A 39 5.06 -5.22 -2.03
C PRO A 39 5.45 -3.73 -2.21
N TYR A 40 6.30 -3.22 -1.32
CA TYR A 40 6.92 -1.89 -1.45
C TYR A 40 8.41 -1.97 -1.13
N ALA A 41 9.17 -1.01 -1.65
CA ALA A 41 10.60 -0.87 -1.40
C ALA A 41 10.90 0.54 -0.94
N ILE A 42 11.80 0.67 0.03
CA ILE A 42 12.25 1.94 0.58
C ILE A 42 13.77 1.88 0.67
N THR A 43 14.45 2.96 0.29
CA THR A 43 15.90 3.03 0.41
C THR A 43 16.30 3.09 1.89
N LYS A 44 17.47 2.55 2.23
CA LYS A 44 18.00 2.62 3.60
C LYS A 44 18.09 4.07 4.09
N LYS A 45 18.57 4.98 3.24
CA LYS A 45 18.69 6.40 3.54
C LYS A 45 17.36 7.05 3.89
N ALA A 46 16.28 6.70 3.18
CA ALA A 46 14.95 7.22 3.48
C ALA A 46 14.42 6.69 4.83
N ILE A 47 14.67 5.41 5.15
CA ILE A 47 14.27 4.84 6.45
C ILE A 47 15.06 5.46 7.60
N GLU A 48 16.38 5.60 7.45
CA GLU A 48 17.23 6.23 8.46
C GLU A 48 16.84 7.70 8.72
N ASP A 49 16.33 8.40 7.69
CA ASP A 49 15.88 9.78 7.80
C ASP A 49 14.51 9.93 8.47
N ILE A 50 13.54 9.04 8.18
CA ILE A 50 12.21 9.09 8.85
C ILE A 50 12.21 8.41 10.22
N GLY A 51 13.13 7.50 10.49
CA GLY A 51 13.13 6.66 11.70
C GLY A 51 12.44 5.31 11.48
N TYR A 52 13.03 4.26 12.06
CA TYR A 52 12.53 2.88 11.90
C TYR A 52 11.20 2.63 12.60
N ASP A 53 10.95 3.33 13.71
CA ASP A 53 9.73 3.24 14.51
C ASP A 53 8.50 3.73 13.74
N ILE A 54 8.67 4.73 12.87
CA ILE A 54 7.59 5.27 12.04
C ILE A 54 6.99 4.19 11.11
N LEU A 55 7.77 3.18 10.71
CA LEU A 55 7.32 2.08 9.85
C LEU A 55 6.21 1.23 10.47
N GLN A 56 5.99 1.31 11.79
CA GLN A 56 4.86 0.66 12.46
C GLN A 56 3.51 1.20 11.97
N ASN A 57 3.46 2.48 11.54
CA ASN A 57 2.30 3.09 10.93
C ASN A 57 2.63 3.47 9.48
N PRO A 58 2.21 2.68 8.48
CA PRO A 58 2.54 2.93 7.08
C PRO A 58 1.92 4.21 6.52
N ILE A 59 0.80 4.70 7.08
CA ILE A 59 0.22 5.99 6.68
C ILE A 59 1.13 7.11 7.19
N LEU A 60 1.50 7.07 8.48
CA LEU A 60 2.42 8.04 9.05
C LEU A 60 3.75 8.04 8.29
N SER A 61 4.29 6.85 7.98
CA SER A 61 5.50 6.70 7.16
C SER A 61 5.39 7.39 5.82
N GLN A 62 4.27 7.19 5.11
CA GLN A 62 4.02 7.79 3.81
C GLN A 62 3.96 9.32 3.92
N VAL A 63 3.26 9.84 4.92
CA VAL A 63 3.16 11.28 5.19
C VAL A 63 4.55 11.86 5.49
N THR A 64 5.29 11.29 6.44
CA THR A 64 6.62 11.76 6.83
C THR A 64 7.59 11.75 5.65
N LEU A 65 7.57 10.70 4.80
CA LEU A 65 8.40 10.66 3.60
C LEU A 65 8.07 11.81 2.64
N ILE A 66 6.79 12.07 2.40
CA ILE A 66 6.34 13.16 1.51
C ILE A 66 6.74 14.52 2.10
N GLU A 67 6.51 14.75 3.39
CA GLU A 67 6.87 16.01 4.08
C GLU A 67 8.38 16.28 4.05
N LYS A 68 9.20 15.22 4.16
CA LYS A 68 10.66 15.30 4.00
C LYS A 68 11.14 15.41 2.55
N GLY A 69 10.23 15.43 1.58
CA GLY A 69 10.55 15.60 0.16
C GLY A 69 11.03 14.33 -0.54
N TRP A 70 10.85 13.14 0.06
CA TRP A 70 11.17 11.89 -0.62
C TRP A 70 10.19 11.60 -1.75
N ARG A 71 10.74 11.15 -2.88
CA ARG A 71 9.95 10.76 -4.05
C ARG A 71 9.33 9.38 -3.86
N LEU A 72 8.02 9.33 -3.70
CA LEU A 72 7.23 8.09 -3.81
C LEU A 72 6.84 7.85 -5.26
N GLN A 73 6.92 6.61 -5.74
CA GLN A 73 6.48 6.23 -7.07
C GLN A 73 5.81 4.85 -7.06
N SER A 74 4.78 4.69 -7.88
CA SER A 74 4.28 3.38 -8.26
C SER A 74 5.25 2.74 -9.24
N SER A 75 5.89 1.64 -8.85
CA SER A 75 6.77 0.87 -9.72
C SER A 75 6.24 -0.55 -9.87
N SER A 76 5.97 -0.95 -11.10
CA SER A 76 5.57 -2.31 -11.47
C SER A 76 6.72 -3.33 -11.39
N ALA A 77 7.95 -2.88 -11.13
CA ALA A 77 9.15 -3.71 -11.22
C ALA A 77 9.50 -4.45 -9.91
N ILE A 78 8.76 -4.22 -8.81
CA ILE A 78 8.90 -5.04 -7.60
C ILE A 78 8.12 -6.34 -7.82
N THR A 79 8.74 -7.27 -8.53
CA THR A 79 8.15 -8.60 -8.76
C THR A 79 7.95 -9.30 -7.42
N ASN A 80 6.75 -9.83 -7.21
CA ASN A 80 6.37 -10.73 -6.12
C ASN A 80 7.06 -12.10 -6.25
N THR A 81 8.38 -12.13 -6.43
CA THR A 81 9.13 -13.35 -6.77
C THR A 81 9.04 -14.42 -5.65
N SER A 82 8.69 -14.03 -4.41
CA SER A 82 8.50 -14.95 -3.29
C SER A 82 7.04 -15.37 -3.00
N LEU A 83 6.04 -14.76 -3.64
CA LEU A 83 4.62 -14.99 -3.28
C LEU A 83 3.91 -16.03 -4.14
N ASN A 84 4.42 -16.33 -5.34
CA ASN A 84 3.80 -17.32 -6.23
C ASN A 84 4.05 -18.78 -5.80
N ASN A 85 4.96 -19.03 -4.86
CA ASN A 85 5.23 -20.37 -4.32
C ASN A 85 4.42 -20.69 -3.06
N MET A 86 3.61 -19.76 -2.55
CA MET A 86 2.71 -20.04 -1.42
C MET A 86 1.36 -20.56 -1.95
N PRO A 87 0.89 -21.73 -1.47
CA PRO A 87 -0.41 -22.26 -1.88
C PRO A 87 -1.50 -21.24 -1.58
N ALA A 88 -2.45 -21.07 -2.52
CA ALA A 88 -3.51 -20.06 -2.58
C ALA A 88 -4.42 -19.93 -1.33
N ASN A 89 -4.20 -20.73 -0.30
CA ASN A 89 -4.95 -20.78 0.96
C ASN A 89 -4.63 -19.63 1.95
N LYS A 90 -3.47 -18.96 1.85
CA LYS A 90 -3.05 -17.94 2.83
C LYS A 90 -3.20 -16.48 2.34
N THR A 91 -4.34 -16.13 1.76
CA THR A 91 -4.62 -14.79 1.20
C THR A 91 -5.03 -13.73 2.23
N SER A 92 -4.55 -13.82 3.46
CA SER A 92 -4.68 -12.73 4.43
C SER A 92 -3.49 -12.73 5.38
N PHE A 93 -2.62 -11.73 5.21
CA PHE A 93 -1.57 -11.40 6.18
C PHE A 93 -2.13 -10.99 7.54
N TYR A 94 -3.44 -10.69 7.62
CA TYR A 94 -4.14 -10.25 8.83
C TYR A 94 -4.92 -11.38 9.53
N LYS A 95 -4.71 -12.66 9.17
CA LYS A 95 -5.52 -13.77 9.69
C LYS A 95 -5.05 -14.38 11.02
N LYS A 96 -4.04 -13.82 11.69
CA LYS A 96 -3.73 -14.19 13.07
C LYS A 96 -4.23 -13.08 13.98
N GLY A 97 -5.26 -13.39 14.77
CA GLY A 97 -5.73 -12.51 15.84
C GLY A 97 -4.53 -12.12 16.72
N LEU A 98 -4.41 -10.83 16.99
CA LEU A 98 -3.49 -10.30 17.99
C LEU A 98 -3.86 -10.95 19.33
N THR A 99 -3.16 -12.02 19.71
CA THR A 99 -3.25 -12.56 21.06
C THR A 99 -2.63 -11.54 22.00
N LYS A 100 -3.43 -11.13 22.98
CA LYS A 100 -3.05 -10.21 24.06
C LYS A 100 -1.81 -10.76 24.80
N LEU A 101 -0.83 -9.90 25.08
CA LEU A 101 0.23 -10.17 26.07
C LEU A 101 -0.38 -10.21 27.48
#